data_AF-A0A8T4E6U1-F1
#
_entry.id   AF-A0A8T4E6U1-F1
#
_cell.length_a   1.000
_cell.length_b   1.000
_cell.length_c   1.000
_cell.angle_alpha   90.00
_cell.angle_beta   90.00
_cell.angle_gamma   90.00
#
_symmetry.space_group_name_H-M   'P 1'
#
loop_
_entity.id
_entity.type
_entity.pdbx_description
1 polymer ?
#
loop_
_entity_poly.entity_id
_entity_poly.type
_entity_poly.pdbx_seq_one_letter_code
_entity_poly.pdbx_strand_id
1 'polypeptide(L)'
;MLSVFQLFKIIFGIVFSAFVLITIMRFSFSYTDIGESSQQAAVLIGFRKVINDVYTTGIPGDYSINNVNDVIMRYRPPDIISAITPLSIEPMTVLMVPGEDMGVYRNEYDLGWYSFYYMEVLPKMNVLINPLNATESVWDTAKNVVSAFPSTENIYTKVKFGFGCRNSYPFNDENWERERFEDSILAWAEVSGEYNNLSVCPLDTPAMDYFDDRITISPAFTVVDGILVVPMDGDTGYIYPDTSDPMLKYFYKNPIDVVSFFLGGDEFYNYTNKKFLNELKFAATLKINEINVLRPNMGTDCVGHYQELEGMLNAIKTLAAQDYRNQASMLSLNEMIKESVSKYKEIGDEGCD
;
A
#
# COMPACT_ATOMS: atom_id res chain seq x y z
N MET A 1 -69.67 5.73 -40.08
CA MET A 1 -68.45 5.68 -40.91
C MET A 1 -67.52 6.76 -40.41
N LEU A 2 -66.42 6.39 -39.73
CA LEU A 2 -65.33 7.36 -39.57
C LEU A 2 -64.83 7.70 -40.97
N SER A 3 -64.71 8.99 -41.29
CA SER A 3 -64.09 9.37 -42.56
C SER A 3 -62.64 8.91 -42.54
N VAL A 4 -62.11 8.49 -43.70
CA VAL A 4 -60.71 8.07 -43.86
C VAL A 4 -59.75 9.10 -43.26
N PHE A 5 -60.12 10.38 -43.31
CA PHE A 5 -59.40 11.50 -42.73
C PHE A 5 -59.34 11.48 -41.20
N GLN A 6 -60.41 11.07 -40.50
CA GLN A 6 -60.40 10.91 -39.05
C GLN A 6 -59.55 9.71 -38.62
N LEU A 7 -59.61 8.60 -39.36
CA LEU A 7 -58.77 7.44 -39.11
C LEU A 7 -57.28 7.78 -39.27
N PHE A 8 -56.93 8.55 -40.31
CA PHE A 8 -55.57 9.01 -40.55
C PHE A 8 -55.06 9.94 -39.43
N LYS A 9 -55.90 10.87 -38.93
CA LYS A 9 -55.55 11.72 -37.77
C LYS A 9 -55.29 10.91 -36.51
N ILE A 10 -56.08 9.86 -36.25
CA ILE A 10 -55.90 9.00 -35.08
C ILE A 10 -54.58 8.22 -35.20
N ILE A 11 -54.33 7.58 -36.34
CA ILE A 11 -53.11 6.81 -36.57
C ILE A 11 -51.88 7.73 -36.48
N PHE A 12 -51.92 8.89 -37.12
CA PHE A 12 -50.81 9.86 -37.08
C PHE A 12 -50.59 10.40 -35.67
N GLY A 13 -51.66 10.66 -34.91
CA GLY A 13 -51.57 11.08 -33.51
C GLY A 13 -50.92 10.03 -32.62
N ILE A 14 -51.22 8.75 -32.82
CA ILE A 14 -50.59 7.63 -32.09
C ILE A 14 -49.11 7.52 -32.46
N VAL A 15 -48.77 7.56 -33.75
CA VAL A 15 -47.38 7.47 -34.23
C VAL A 15 -46.55 8.66 -33.73
N PHE A 16 -47.09 9.87 -33.81
CA PHE A 16 -46.41 11.07 -33.33
C PHE A 16 -46.23 11.07 -31.81
N SER A 17 -47.23 10.62 -31.06
CA SER A 17 -47.13 10.49 -29.59
C SER A 17 -46.09 9.44 -29.20
N ALA A 18 -46.07 8.29 -29.87
CA ALA A 18 -45.04 7.26 -29.65
C ALA A 18 -43.64 7.77 -29.99
N PHE A 19 -43.48 8.52 -31.09
CA PHE A 19 -42.22 9.14 -31.47
C PHE A 19 -41.72 10.12 -30.40
N VAL A 20 -42.57 11.06 -29.97
CA VAL A 20 -42.23 12.03 -28.92
C VAL A 20 -41.83 11.32 -27.62
N LEU A 21 -42.56 10.26 -27.24
CA LEU A 21 -42.33 9.53 -25.99
C LEU A 21 -41.02 8.72 -26.03
N ILE A 22 -40.69 8.09 -27.17
CA ILE A 22 -39.41 7.42 -27.39
C ILE A 22 -38.25 8.43 -27.38
N THR A 23 -38.43 9.59 -28.02
CA THR A 23 -37.42 10.66 -28.04
C THR A 23 -37.16 11.18 -26.63
N ILE A 24 -38.21 11.47 -25.85
CA ILE A 24 -38.08 11.91 -24.45
C ILE A 24 -37.35 10.85 -23.62
N MET A 25 -37.74 9.57 -23.71
CA MET A 25 -37.05 8.50 -22.98
C MET A 25 -35.58 8.41 -23.34
N ARG A 26 -35.21 8.45 -24.63
CA ARG A 26 -33.80 8.42 -25.05
C ARG A 26 -33.02 9.62 -24.53
N PHE A 27 -33.58 10.82 -24.58
CA PHE A 27 -32.91 12.00 -24.02
C PHE A 27 -32.77 11.91 -22.50
N SER A 28 -33.78 11.41 -21.79
CA SER A 28 -33.70 11.20 -20.34
C SER A 28 -32.59 10.23 -19.96
N PHE A 29 -32.47 9.07 -20.64
CA PHE A 29 -31.38 8.13 -20.39
C PHE A 29 -29.99 8.74 -20.65
N SER A 30 -29.81 9.43 -21.79
CA SER A 30 -28.52 10.09 -22.06
C SER A 30 -28.18 11.21 -21.07
N TYR A 31 -29.18 11.92 -20.54
CA TYR A 31 -28.94 12.93 -19.49
C TYR A 31 -28.54 12.29 -18.15
N THR A 32 -29.11 11.14 -17.81
CA THR A 32 -28.71 10.37 -16.63
C THR A 32 -27.27 9.88 -16.75
N ASP A 33 -26.90 9.29 -17.89
CA ASP A 33 -25.53 8.78 -18.13
C ASP A 33 -24.47 9.90 -18.12
N ILE A 34 -24.80 11.07 -18.69
CA ILE A 34 -23.92 12.26 -18.66
C ILE A 34 -23.80 12.80 -17.22
N GLY A 35 -24.90 12.78 -16.46
CA GLY A 35 -24.91 13.17 -15.05
C GLY A 35 -23.99 12.29 -14.20
N GLU A 36 -24.08 10.97 -14.35
CA GLU A 36 -23.24 9.99 -13.66
C GLU A 36 -21.77 10.13 -14.04
N SER A 37 -21.47 10.24 -15.34
CA SER A 37 -20.09 10.44 -15.82
C SER A 37 -19.47 11.75 -15.31
N SER A 38 -20.26 12.84 -15.28
CA SER A 38 -19.82 14.12 -14.73
C SER A 38 -19.58 14.05 -13.24
N GLN A 39 -20.37 13.26 -12.50
CA GLN A 39 -20.19 13.05 -11.07
C GLN A 39 -18.91 12.25 -10.78
N GLN A 40 -18.67 11.16 -11.51
CA GLN A 40 -17.44 10.37 -11.40
C GLN A 40 -16.19 11.21 -11.72
N ALA A 41 -16.25 12.06 -12.76
CA ALA A 41 -15.16 12.98 -13.07
C ALA A 41 -14.92 14.01 -11.96
N ALA A 42 -15.98 14.55 -11.34
CA ALA A 42 -15.85 15.48 -10.22
C ALA A 42 -15.24 14.82 -8.98
N VAL A 43 -15.63 13.57 -8.69
CA VAL A 43 -15.02 12.73 -7.63
C VAL A 43 -13.53 12.57 -7.89
N LEU A 44 -13.13 12.16 -9.10
CA LEU A 44 -11.72 12.03 -9.48
C LEU A 44 -10.90 13.32 -9.31
N ILE A 45 -11.45 14.44 -9.75
CA ILE A 45 -10.77 15.73 -9.66
C ILE A 45 -10.61 16.13 -8.19
N GLY A 46 -11.64 15.92 -7.38
CA GLY A 46 -11.59 16.15 -5.93
C GLY A 46 -10.54 15.28 -5.26
N PHE A 47 -10.55 13.98 -5.52
CA PHE A 47 -9.60 13.03 -4.98
C PHE A 47 -8.15 13.36 -5.37
N ARG A 48 -7.92 13.64 -6.65
CA ARG A 48 -6.62 14.11 -7.18
C ARG A 48 -6.14 15.36 -6.45
N LYS A 49 -7.03 16.30 -6.16
CA LYS A 49 -6.66 17.53 -5.44
C LYS A 49 -6.17 17.22 -4.04
N VAL A 50 -6.86 16.33 -3.31
CA VAL A 50 -6.44 15.91 -1.96
C VAL A 50 -5.11 15.16 -2.01
N ILE A 51 -4.95 14.20 -2.91
CA ILE A 51 -3.67 13.47 -3.07
C ILE A 51 -2.52 14.44 -3.33
N ASN A 52 -2.69 15.39 -4.26
CA ASN A 52 -1.65 16.36 -4.58
C ASN A 52 -1.31 17.27 -3.39
N ASP A 53 -2.31 17.68 -2.62
CA ASP A 53 -2.11 18.52 -1.44
C ASP A 53 -1.33 17.78 -0.36
N VAL A 54 -1.76 16.56 0.00
CA VAL A 54 -1.06 15.71 0.99
C VAL A 54 0.35 15.36 0.51
N TYR A 55 0.53 15.04 -0.78
CA TYR A 55 1.85 14.71 -1.32
C TYR A 55 2.82 15.89 -1.23
N THR A 56 2.36 17.10 -1.56
CA THR A 56 3.21 18.30 -1.58
C THR A 56 3.50 18.83 -0.17
N THR A 57 2.49 18.83 0.70
CA THR A 57 2.59 19.40 2.06
C THR A 57 3.11 18.39 3.07
N GLY A 58 2.91 17.09 2.84
CA GLY A 58 3.14 16.02 3.82
C GLY A 58 2.10 15.99 4.94
N ILE A 59 1.07 16.85 4.91
CA ILE A 59 0.04 16.92 5.94
C ILE A 59 -1.07 15.93 5.56
N PRO A 60 -1.42 14.95 6.41
CA PRO A 60 -2.52 14.02 6.13
C PRO A 60 -3.85 14.73 5.90
N GLY A 61 -4.71 14.15 5.05
CA GLY A 61 -6.02 14.70 4.72
C GLY A 61 -7.12 13.65 4.77
N ASP A 62 -8.38 14.09 4.87
CA ASP A 62 -9.55 13.23 4.72
C ASP A 62 -10.21 13.46 3.36
N TYR A 63 -10.76 12.40 2.78
CA TYR A 63 -11.56 12.43 1.57
C TYR A 63 -12.80 11.55 1.72
N SER A 64 -13.97 12.13 1.42
CA SER A 64 -15.26 11.43 1.49
C SER A 64 -15.90 11.32 0.12
N ILE A 65 -16.37 10.13 -0.24
CA ILE A 65 -17.12 9.87 -1.46
C ILE A 65 -18.62 9.94 -1.16
N ASN A 66 -19.29 10.98 -1.65
CA ASN A 66 -20.72 11.20 -1.39
C ASN A 66 -21.68 10.32 -2.23
N ASN A 67 -21.19 9.48 -3.15
CA ASN A 67 -22.01 8.53 -3.90
C ASN A 67 -21.21 7.27 -4.23
N VAL A 68 -21.64 6.14 -3.66
CA VAL A 68 -21.09 4.80 -3.85
C VAL A 68 -21.65 4.26 -5.17
N ASN A 69 -20.95 4.46 -6.29
CA ASN A 69 -21.06 3.58 -7.46
C ASN A 69 -19.82 3.81 -8.35
N ASP A 70 -18.97 2.79 -8.38
CA ASP A 70 -17.69 2.66 -9.09
C ASP A 70 -16.47 3.38 -8.49
N VAL A 71 -15.73 2.57 -7.73
CA VAL A 71 -14.34 2.76 -7.28
C VAL A 71 -13.46 3.14 -8.46
N ILE A 72 -12.70 4.23 -8.34
CA ILE A 72 -11.88 4.70 -9.45
C ILE A 72 -10.43 4.25 -9.31
N MET A 73 -10.04 3.45 -10.31
CA MET A 73 -8.71 2.92 -10.57
C MET A 73 -7.69 4.03 -10.86
N ARG A 74 -6.52 3.88 -10.23
CA ARG A 74 -5.18 4.35 -10.65
C ARG A 74 -5.06 5.82 -11.07
N TYR A 75 -4.52 6.62 -10.15
CA TYR A 75 -4.02 7.96 -10.43
C TYR A 75 -2.71 7.94 -11.25
N ARG A 76 -2.56 8.86 -12.20
CA ARG A 76 -1.31 9.14 -12.93
C ARG A 76 -0.92 10.62 -12.73
N PRO A 77 0.18 10.93 -12.03
CA PRO A 77 0.69 12.29 -11.92
C PRO A 77 1.23 12.82 -13.26
N PRO A 78 1.32 14.15 -13.42
CA PRO A 78 1.87 14.79 -14.61
C PRO A 78 3.39 14.60 -14.72
N ASP A 79 3.90 14.50 -15.94
CA ASP A 79 5.33 14.35 -16.23
C ASP A 79 6.12 15.60 -15.78
N ILE A 80 7.24 15.41 -15.06
CA ILE A 80 8.20 16.47 -14.78
C ILE A 80 9.30 16.42 -15.85
N ILE A 81 9.34 17.45 -16.70
CA ILE A 81 10.36 17.57 -17.75
C ILE A 81 11.63 18.16 -17.14
N SER A 82 12.65 17.32 -16.95
CA SER A 82 14.03 17.75 -16.66
C SER A 82 14.73 18.17 -17.96
N ALA A 83 15.61 19.17 -17.87
CA ALA A 83 16.34 19.74 -19.01
C ALA A 83 17.32 18.76 -19.69
N ILE A 84 17.59 17.59 -19.11
CA ILE A 84 18.64 16.67 -19.55
C ILE A 84 18.07 15.38 -20.15
N THR A 85 16.82 15.02 -19.86
CA THR A 85 16.03 13.94 -20.50
C THR A 85 14.62 13.97 -19.90
N PRO A 86 13.56 13.58 -20.64
CA PRO A 86 12.27 13.30 -20.01
C PRO A 86 12.45 12.11 -19.06
N LEU A 87 12.68 12.41 -17.78
CA LEU A 87 12.57 11.45 -16.70
C LEU A 87 11.08 11.24 -16.49
N SER A 88 10.56 10.16 -17.07
CA SER A 88 9.24 9.65 -16.73
C SER A 88 9.31 9.20 -15.28
N ILE A 89 9.01 10.09 -14.34
CA ILE A 89 8.73 9.68 -12.96
C ILE A 89 7.57 8.69 -13.06
N GLU A 90 7.78 7.48 -12.57
CA GLU A 90 6.73 6.49 -12.61
C GLU A 90 5.50 7.01 -11.85
N PRO A 91 4.28 6.63 -12.28
CA PRO A 91 3.09 7.08 -11.60
C PRO A 91 3.17 6.71 -10.12
N MET A 92 2.97 7.72 -9.27
CA MET A 92 2.88 7.64 -7.82
C MET A 92 2.06 6.42 -7.41
N THR A 93 2.68 5.54 -6.62
CA THR A 93 2.00 4.38 -6.06
C THR A 93 0.98 4.92 -5.07
N VAL A 94 -0.30 4.82 -5.44
CA VAL A 94 -1.41 5.08 -4.53
C VAL A 94 -1.87 3.72 -4.03
N LEU A 95 -1.65 3.48 -2.75
CA LEU A 95 -2.26 2.36 -2.07
C LEU A 95 -3.71 2.76 -1.73
N MET A 96 -4.73 2.11 -2.30
CA MET A 96 -6.12 2.49 -2.07
C MET A 96 -6.98 1.29 -1.72
N VAL A 97 -7.71 1.39 -0.61
CA VAL A 97 -8.77 0.46 -0.22
C VAL A 97 -10.12 1.19 -0.32
N PRO A 98 -11.16 0.59 -0.91
CA PRO A 98 -12.44 1.24 -1.08
C PRO A 98 -13.12 1.55 0.27
N GLY A 99 -13.74 2.72 0.39
CA GLY A 99 -14.53 3.14 1.54
C GLY A 99 -15.21 4.49 1.32
N GLU A 100 -16.18 4.83 2.18
CA GLU A 100 -16.91 6.11 2.11
C GLU A 100 -16.05 7.26 2.62
N ASP A 101 -15.48 7.11 3.81
CA ASP A 101 -14.49 8.02 4.41
C ASP A 101 -13.10 7.39 4.28
N MET A 102 -12.17 8.12 3.67
CA MET A 102 -10.79 7.68 3.47
C MET A 102 -9.80 8.73 3.99
N GLY A 103 -8.82 8.28 4.77
CA GLY A 103 -7.63 9.05 5.11
C GLY A 103 -6.62 8.95 3.98
N VAL A 104 -5.99 10.06 3.63
CA VAL A 104 -4.97 10.18 2.60
C VAL A 104 -3.66 10.60 3.26
N TYR A 105 -2.61 9.81 3.03
CA TYR A 105 -1.32 9.93 3.71
C TYR A 105 -0.17 9.88 2.69
N ARG A 106 0.92 10.56 3.02
CA ARG A 106 2.20 10.41 2.33
C ARG A 106 3.16 9.65 3.22
N ASN A 107 3.58 8.48 2.75
CA ASN A 107 4.62 7.70 3.40
C ASN A 107 5.93 7.78 2.62
N GLU A 108 7.01 7.39 3.29
CA GLU A 108 8.37 7.39 2.77
C GLU A 108 8.95 5.99 2.91
N TYR A 109 9.69 5.56 1.90
CA TYR A 109 10.58 4.41 2.00
C TYR A 109 12.01 4.90 1.79
N ASP A 110 12.80 4.86 2.86
CA ASP A 110 14.18 5.33 2.90
C ASP A 110 15.16 4.15 2.75
N LEU A 111 16.00 4.19 1.71
CA LEU A 111 17.07 3.24 1.44
C LEU A 111 18.43 3.72 1.99
N GLY A 112 18.48 4.82 2.74
CA GLY A 112 19.68 5.49 3.25
C GLY A 112 20.37 6.36 2.21
N TRP A 113 20.51 5.88 0.97
CA TRP A 113 21.10 6.64 -0.15
C TRP A 113 20.06 7.24 -1.09
N TYR A 114 18.78 6.91 -0.89
CA TYR A 114 17.65 7.45 -1.64
C TYR A 114 16.34 7.21 -0.89
N SER A 115 15.45 8.20 -0.91
CA SER A 115 14.07 8.05 -0.43
C SER A 115 13.09 8.27 -1.57
N PHE A 116 12.05 7.46 -1.64
CA PHE A 116 10.87 7.78 -2.46
C PHE A 116 9.62 7.82 -1.60
N TYR A 117 8.73 8.72 -2.01
CA TYR A 117 7.44 8.93 -1.37
C TYR A 117 6.35 8.19 -2.13
N TYR A 118 5.40 7.65 -1.40
CA TYR A 118 4.20 7.03 -1.95
C TYR A 118 2.97 7.48 -1.14
N MET A 119 1.80 7.28 -1.73
CA MET A 119 0.55 7.71 -1.11
C MET A 119 -0.23 6.50 -0.63
N GLU A 120 -0.82 6.62 0.55
CA GLU A 120 -1.74 5.63 1.08
C GLU A 120 -3.11 6.26 1.30
N VAL A 121 -4.15 5.50 0.98
CA VAL A 121 -5.54 5.89 1.04
C VAL A 121 -6.29 4.76 1.72
N LEU A 122 -6.56 4.94 3.00
CA LEU A 122 -7.10 3.90 3.87
C LEU A 122 -8.47 4.33 4.42
N PRO A 123 -9.47 3.44 4.42
CA PRO A 123 -10.72 3.71 5.11
C PRO A 123 -10.53 3.60 6.62
N LYS A 124 -11.60 3.92 7.36
CA LYS A 124 -11.65 3.56 8.78
C LYS A 124 -11.59 2.04 8.91
N MET A 125 -10.66 1.54 9.70
CA MET A 125 -10.50 0.11 9.92
C MET A 125 -9.86 -0.19 11.27
N ASN A 126 -10.08 -1.42 11.76
CA ASN A 126 -9.41 -1.95 12.93
C ASN A 126 -8.59 -3.17 12.51
N VAL A 127 -7.31 -3.20 12.89
CA VAL A 127 -6.36 -4.25 12.52
C VAL A 127 -5.95 -5.02 13.77
N LEU A 128 -6.16 -6.33 13.75
CA LEU A 128 -5.72 -7.21 14.84
C LEU A 128 -4.32 -7.76 14.53
N ILE A 129 -3.34 -7.43 15.38
CA ILE A 129 -1.98 -7.98 15.31
C ILE A 129 -1.85 -9.08 16.35
N ASN A 130 -1.64 -10.32 15.91
CA ASN A 130 -1.44 -11.46 16.78
C ASN A 130 -0.10 -12.16 16.51
N PRO A 131 0.99 -11.80 17.18
CA PRO A 131 2.17 -12.65 17.23
C PRO A 131 1.79 -13.96 17.96
N LEU A 132 2.45 -15.10 17.71
CA LEU A 132 2.21 -16.38 18.41
C LEU A 132 3.38 -16.87 19.26
N ASN A 133 4.49 -16.13 19.32
CA ASN A 133 5.69 -16.51 20.05
C ASN A 133 6.49 -15.27 20.48
N ALA A 134 7.27 -15.40 21.55
CA ALA A 134 8.12 -14.35 22.08
C ALA A 134 9.53 -14.29 21.45
N THR A 135 9.70 -14.76 20.22
CA THR A 135 11.00 -14.62 19.52
C THR A 135 11.18 -13.19 19.04
N GLU A 136 12.40 -12.66 19.15
CA GLU A 136 12.78 -11.31 18.68
C GLU A 136 12.26 -11.03 17.26
N SER A 137 12.53 -11.93 16.32
CA SER A 137 12.05 -11.80 14.93
C SER A 137 10.53 -11.70 14.77
N VAL A 138 9.72 -12.30 15.66
CA VAL A 138 8.26 -12.20 15.60
C VAL A 138 7.79 -10.83 16.10
N TRP A 139 8.43 -10.32 17.16
CA TRP A 139 8.13 -9.01 17.72
C TRP A 139 8.60 -7.87 16.81
N ASP A 140 9.80 -8.00 16.23
CA ASP A 140 10.32 -7.05 15.27
C ASP A 140 9.41 -6.97 14.05
N THR A 141 9.00 -8.12 13.51
CA THR A 141 8.02 -8.13 12.41
C THR A 141 6.67 -7.53 12.83
N ALA A 142 6.20 -7.75 14.06
CA ALA A 142 4.94 -7.14 14.53
C ALA A 142 5.04 -5.62 14.59
N LYS A 143 6.12 -5.10 15.17
CA LYS A 143 6.41 -3.66 15.21
C LYS A 143 6.49 -3.11 13.79
N ASN A 144 7.34 -3.69 12.94
CA ASN A 144 7.60 -3.20 11.59
C ASN A 144 6.33 -3.21 10.71
N VAL A 145 5.44 -4.20 10.87
CA VAL A 145 4.13 -4.23 10.19
C VAL A 145 3.23 -3.09 10.67
N VAL A 146 3.17 -2.82 11.98
CA VAL A 146 2.40 -1.68 12.51
C VAL A 146 2.99 -0.35 12.06
N SER A 147 4.31 -0.20 12.09
CA SER A 147 5.00 1.02 11.66
C SER A 147 4.80 1.33 10.17
N ALA A 148 4.50 0.32 9.36
CA ALA A 148 4.22 0.50 7.93
C ALA A 148 2.83 1.10 7.66
N PHE A 149 1.90 1.06 8.61
CA PHE A 149 0.66 1.81 8.51
C PHE A 149 0.90 3.30 8.83
N PRO A 150 0.07 4.21 8.29
CA PRO A 150 0.24 5.64 8.54
C PRO A 150 -0.29 6.03 9.93
N SER A 151 0.29 7.07 10.53
CA SER A 151 -0.25 7.67 11.76
C SER A 151 -1.57 8.38 11.46
N THR A 152 -2.63 8.01 12.18
CA THR A 152 -3.99 8.52 11.94
C THR A 152 -4.47 9.51 13.00
N GLU A 153 -3.61 9.91 13.95
CA GLU A 153 -3.97 10.72 15.12
C GLU A 153 -4.59 12.08 14.74
N ASN A 154 -4.10 12.69 13.67
CA ASN A 154 -4.44 14.06 13.28
C ASN A 154 -5.60 14.19 12.27
N ILE A 155 -6.26 13.09 11.90
CA ILE A 155 -7.38 13.12 10.96
C ILE A 155 -8.61 12.36 11.47
N TYR A 156 -9.74 12.51 10.79
CA TYR A 156 -10.99 11.88 11.20
C TYR A 156 -11.04 10.38 10.87
N THR A 157 -10.47 9.98 9.73
CA THR A 157 -10.39 8.58 9.32
C THR A 157 -9.32 7.86 10.13
N LYS A 158 -9.75 6.93 11.00
CA LYS A 158 -8.86 6.22 11.93
C LYS A 158 -8.59 4.79 11.50
N VAL A 159 -7.32 4.44 11.43
CA VAL A 159 -6.83 3.07 11.48
C VAL A 159 -6.45 2.79 12.93
N LYS A 160 -7.06 1.78 13.53
CA LYS A 160 -6.79 1.41 14.92
C LYS A 160 -6.27 -0.01 15.01
N PHE A 161 -5.54 -0.27 16.08
CA PHE A 161 -4.87 -1.54 16.32
C PHE A 161 -5.38 -2.19 17.59
N GLY A 162 -5.42 -3.51 17.56
CA GLY A 162 -5.78 -4.37 18.68
C GLY A 162 -4.80 -5.53 18.81
N PHE A 163 -4.81 -6.15 19.99
CA PHE A 163 -3.91 -7.25 20.32
C PHE A 163 -4.64 -8.34 21.12
N GLY A 164 -4.43 -9.61 20.75
CA GLY A 164 -4.89 -10.78 21.50
C GLY A 164 -6.15 -11.46 20.93
N CYS A 165 -6.73 -12.39 21.71
CA CYS A 165 -7.88 -13.21 21.30
C CYS A 165 -9.19 -12.72 21.93
N ARG A 166 -10.35 -13.18 21.43
CA ARG A 166 -11.68 -12.81 21.92
C ARG A 166 -11.88 -12.91 23.45
N ASN A 167 -11.18 -13.85 24.11
CA ASN A 167 -11.24 -14.05 25.56
C ASN A 167 -10.17 -13.27 26.35
N SER A 168 -9.24 -12.62 25.67
CA SER A 168 -8.10 -11.86 26.20
C SER A 168 -8.49 -10.39 26.50
N TYR A 169 -9.65 -10.21 27.13
CA TYR A 169 -10.19 -8.90 27.52
C TYR A 169 -9.27 -8.29 28.60
N PRO A 170 -8.44 -7.29 28.26
CA PRO A 170 -8.94 -5.99 27.80
C PRO A 170 -8.38 -5.47 26.46
N PHE A 171 -7.47 -6.19 25.81
CA PHE A 171 -6.65 -5.61 24.73
C PHE A 171 -7.32 -5.52 23.35
N ASN A 172 -8.59 -5.95 23.25
CA ASN A 172 -9.38 -5.91 22.02
C ASN A 172 -10.45 -4.80 21.99
N ASP A 173 -10.81 -4.23 23.15
CA ASP A 173 -11.84 -3.18 23.24
C ASP A 173 -11.23 -1.78 23.25
N GLU A 174 -9.98 -1.66 23.67
CA GLU A 174 -9.20 -0.44 23.57
C GLU A 174 -8.55 -0.36 22.18
N ASN A 175 -9.31 0.02 21.16
CA ASN A 175 -8.74 0.28 19.84
C ASN A 175 -7.73 1.44 19.92
N TRP A 176 -6.43 1.15 19.82
CA TRP A 176 -5.37 2.16 19.95
C TRP A 176 -4.92 2.71 18.60
N GLU A 177 -4.51 3.97 18.59
CA GLU A 177 -3.82 4.56 17.43
C GLU A 177 -2.39 4.02 17.34
N ARG A 178 -1.80 4.10 16.14
CA ARG A 178 -0.52 3.45 15.80
C ARG A 178 0.58 3.70 16.81
N GLU A 179 0.87 4.95 17.15
CA GLU A 179 2.01 5.33 18.01
C GLU A 179 1.84 4.76 19.43
N ARG A 180 0.65 4.92 20.02
CA ARG A 180 0.36 4.31 21.33
C ARG A 180 0.45 2.78 21.28
N PHE A 181 -0.05 2.16 20.21
CA PHE A 181 0.00 0.71 20.07
C PHE A 181 1.44 0.20 19.97
N GLU A 182 2.24 0.81 19.10
CA GLU A 182 3.63 0.46 18.84
C GLU A 182 4.53 0.71 20.07
N ASP A 183 4.51 1.93 20.59
CA ASP A 183 5.48 2.38 21.61
C ASP A 183 5.13 1.90 23.02
N SER A 184 3.83 1.72 23.30
CA SER A 184 3.37 1.37 24.66
C SER A 184 2.85 -0.05 24.73
N ILE A 185 1.93 -0.44 23.86
CA ILE A 185 1.19 -1.71 24.01
C ILE A 185 2.06 -2.88 23.54
N LEU A 186 2.62 -2.82 22.33
CA LEU A 186 3.52 -3.86 21.81
C LEU A 186 4.79 -3.96 22.66
N ALA A 187 5.40 -2.82 23.01
CA ALA A 187 6.58 -2.80 23.87
C ALA A 187 6.31 -3.40 25.26
N TRP A 188 5.17 -3.10 25.87
CA TRP A 188 4.78 -3.71 27.15
C TRP A 188 4.51 -5.22 27.00
N ALA A 189 3.83 -5.63 25.93
CA ALA A 189 3.50 -7.03 25.67
C ALA A 189 4.75 -7.90 25.50
N GLU A 190 5.78 -7.37 24.84
CA GLU A 190 7.09 -8.02 24.68
C GLU A 190 7.77 -8.30 26.04
N VAL A 191 7.74 -7.34 26.97
CA VAL A 191 8.49 -7.41 28.24
C VAL A 191 7.71 -8.13 29.36
N SER A 192 6.37 -8.05 29.36
CA SER A 192 5.53 -8.52 30.48
C SER A 192 5.52 -10.05 30.65
N GLY A 193 5.79 -10.83 29.61
CA GLY A 193 5.75 -12.30 29.64
C GLY A 193 4.36 -12.93 29.86
N GLU A 194 3.35 -12.14 30.26
CA GLU A 194 1.93 -12.52 30.34
C GLU A 194 1.34 -12.90 28.97
N TYR A 195 2.04 -12.47 27.92
CA TYR A 195 1.74 -12.70 26.52
C TYR A 195 1.62 -14.17 26.10
N ASN A 196 2.41 -15.10 26.67
CA ASN A 196 2.29 -16.53 26.32
C ASN A 196 0.88 -17.10 26.57
N ASN A 197 0.12 -16.47 27.47
CA ASN A 197 -1.27 -16.82 27.76
C ASN A 197 -2.28 -16.05 26.90
N LEU A 198 -1.87 -14.96 26.24
CA LEU A 198 -2.72 -14.07 25.44
C LEU A 198 -2.64 -14.34 23.93
N SER A 199 -1.56 -14.96 23.44
CA SER A 199 -1.22 -15.12 22.02
C SER A 199 -1.76 -16.36 21.35
N VAL A 200 -1.95 -17.46 22.08
CA VAL A 200 -2.44 -18.73 21.51
C VAL A 200 -3.95 -18.65 21.34
N CYS A 201 -4.43 -18.08 20.23
CA CYS A 201 -5.84 -18.17 19.87
C CYS A 201 -6.13 -19.59 19.35
N PRO A 202 -7.00 -20.37 20.02
CA PRO A 202 -7.48 -21.62 19.45
C PRO A 202 -8.15 -21.34 18.10
N LEU A 203 -7.88 -22.19 17.11
CA LEU A 203 -8.42 -22.15 15.75
C LEU A 203 -9.94 -22.01 15.69
N ASP A 204 -10.63 -22.51 16.71
CA ASP A 204 -12.09 -22.53 16.79
C ASP A 204 -12.70 -21.28 17.45
N THR A 205 -11.89 -20.25 17.73
CA THR A 205 -12.38 -19.00 18.34
C THR A 205 -12.71 -18.02 17.22
N PRO A 206 -14.00 -17.85 16.84
CA PRO A 206 -14.36 -16.87 15.82
C PRO A 206 -13.88 -15.49 16.24
N ALA A 207 -13.30 -14.75 15.29
CA ALA A 207 -13.08 -13.31 15.42
C ALA A 207 -14.39 -12.65 15.91
N MET A 208 -14.30 -11.65 16.79
CA MET A 208 -15.49 -10.85 17.09
C MET A 208 -15.93 -10.13 15.81
N ASP A 209 -17.23 -9.83 15.70
CA ASP A 209 -17.89 -9.11 14.60
C ASP A 209 -17.33 -7.69 14.29
N TYR A 210 -16.19 -7.30 14.88
CA TYR A 210 -15.54 -5.98 14.78
C TYR A 210 -14.16 -5.98 14.09
N PHE A 211 -13.53 -7.14 13.92
CA PHE A 211 -12.23 -7.31 13.25
C PHE A 211 -12.36 -8.41 12.19
N ASP A 212 -12.79 -8.04 11.00
CA ASP A 212 -12.91 -8.98 9.87
C ASP A 212 -11.53 -9.42 9.34
N ASP A 213 -10.47 -8.63 9.60
CA ASP A 213 -9.13 -8.86 9.05
C ASP A 213 -8.06 -8.98 10.16
N ARG A 214 -7.27 -10.06 10.10
CA ARG A 214 -6.26 -10.42 11.11
C ARG A 214 -4.90 -10.69 10.48
N ILE A 215 -3.85 -10.16 11.10
CA ILE A 215 -2.44 -10.49 10.79
C ILE A 215 -1.88 -11.32 11.92
N THR A 216 -1.56 -12.58 11.65
CA THR A 216 -0.91 -13.46 12.61
C THR A 216 0.56 -13.64 12.29
N ILE A 217 1.45 -13.54 13.27
CA ILE A 217 2.90 -13.62 13.06
C ILE A 217 3.46 -14.79 13.86
N SER A 218 4.15 -15.73 13.21
CA SER A 218 4.60 -16.98 13.82
C SER A 218 5.96 -17.40 13.30
N PRO A 219 6.88 -17.95 14.11
CA PRO A 219 8.20 -18.36 13.64
C PRO A 219 8.15 -19.56 12.68
N ALA A 220 7.00 -20.22 12.54
CA ALA A 220 6.79 -21.33 11.63
C ALA A 220 5.35 -21.33 11.10
N PHE A 221 5.14 -22.08 10.01
CA PHE A 221 3.80 -22.30 9.47
C PHE A 221 2.85 -22.89 10.52
N THR A 222 1.67 -22.30 10.64
CA THR A 222 0.62 -22.72 11.57
C THR A 222 -0.73 -22.37 10.98
N VAL A 223 -1.70 -23.26 11.13
CA VAL A 223 -3.07 -22.98 10.70
C VAL A 223 -3.62 -21.87 11.59
N VAL A 224 -4.15 -20.82 11.00
CA VAL A 224 -4.74 -19.64 11.66
C VAL A 224 -5.84 -19.05 10.80
N ASP A 225 -6.72 -18.26 11.41
CA ASP A 225 -7.65 -17.40 10.70
C ASP A 225 -6.96 -16.09 10.27
N GLY A 226 -7.32 -15.57 9.09
CA GLY A 226 -6.68 -14.43 8.43
C GLY A 226 -5.34 -14.77 7.74
N ILE A 227 -4.47 -13.77 7.59
CA ILE A 227 -3.15 -13.98 6.98
C ILE A 227 -2.12 -14.43 8.01
N LEU A 228 -1.24 -15.34 7.61
CA LEU A 228 -0.10 -15.76 8.41
C LEU A 228 1.19 -15.19 7.84
N VAL A 229 1.96 -14.53 8.68
CA VAL A 229 3.30 -14.02 8.40
C VAL A 229 4.31 -14.91 9.13
N VAL A 230 5.22 -15.50 8.38
CA VAL A 230 6.32 -16.33 8.91
C VAL A 230 7.64 -15.61 8.65
N PRO A 231 8.21 -14.94 9.65
CA PRO A 231 9.44 -14.20 9.47
C PRO A 231 10.64 -15.13 9.33
N MET A 232 11.53 -14.79 8.41
CA MET A 232 12.89 -15.32 8.32
C MET A 232 13.87 -14.42 9.08
N ASP A 233 13.66 -13.11 8.98
CA ASP A 233 14.23 -12.06 9.83
C ASP A 233 13.12 -11.01 10.13
N GLY A 234 13.45 -9.92 10.83
CA GLY A 234 12.46 -8.89 11.17
C GLY A 234 11.75 -8.23 9.97
N ASP A 235 12.37 -8.25 8.78
CA ASP A 235 11.92 -7.50 7.59
C ASP A 235 11.53 -8.37 6.40
N THR A 236 11.85 -9.67 6.45
CA THR A 236 11.69 -10.60 5.34
C THR A 236 11.11 -11.92 5.80
N GLY A 237 10.36 -12.58 4.93
CA GLY A 237 9.77 -13.87 5.24
C GLY A 237 8.66 -14.23 4.27
N TYR A 238 7.68 -14.99 4.76
CA TYR A 238 6.57 -15.49 3.95
C TYR A 238 5.23 -14.97 4.44
N ILE A 239 4.32 -14.74 3.50
CA ILE A 239 2.89 -14.51 3.76
C ILE A 239 2.13 -15.73 3.25
N TYR A 240 1.32 -16.35 4.09
CA TYR A 240 0.37 -17.39 3.71
C TYR A 240 -1.04 -16.80 3.79
N PRO A 241 -1.74 -16.65 2.65
CA PRO A 241 -3.09 -16.11 2.60
C PRO A 241 -4.15 -17.11 3.04
N ASP A 242 -3.90 -18.38 2.78
CA ASP A 242 -4.75 -19.50 3.11
C ASP A 242 -3.90 -20.51 3.84
N THR A 243 -4.10 -20.59 5.16
CA THR A 243 -3.35 -21.51 6.00
C THR A 243 -3.84 -22.96 5.90
N SER A 244 -4.85 -23.22 5.06
CA SER A 244 -5.22 -24.57 4.64
C SER A 244 -4.34 -25.10 3.48
N ASP A 245 -3.68 -24.22 2.72
CA ASP A 245 -2.73 -24.59 1.66
C ASP A 245 -1.31 -24.04 1.94
N PRO A 246 -0.42 -24.83 2.59
CA PRO A 246 0.96 -24.40 2.88
C PRO A 246 1.81 -24.19 1.62
N MET A 247 1.35 -24.59 0.43
CA MET A 247 2.08 -24.35 -0.82
C MET A 247 1.78 -22.97 -1.40
N LEU A 248 0.62 -22.39 -1.07
CA LEU A 248 0.26 -21.04 -1.49
C LEU A 248 0.91 -20.04 -0.54
N LYS A 249 2.08 -19.51 -0.93
CA LYS A 249 2.81 -18.51 -0.15
C LYS A 249 3.41 -17.43 -1.02
N TYR A 250 3.42 -16.23 -0.48
CA TYR A 250 4.12 -15.07 -1.00
C TYR A 250 5.35 -14.80 -0.14
N PHE A 251 6.26 -13.98 -0.65
CA PHE A 251 7.39 -13.52 0.13
C PHE A 251 7.29 -12.03 0.34
N TYR A 252 7.53 -11.58 1.57
CA TYR A 252 7.67 -10.16 1.84
C TYR A 252 9.14 -9.83 2.04
N LYS A 253 9.58 -8.71 1.46
CA LYS A 253 10.94 -8.17 1.59
C LYS A 253 10.99 -6.94 2.47
N ASN A 254 9.83 -6.40 2.78
CA ASN A 254 9.62 -5.32 3.71
C ASN A 254 8.19 -5.42 4.28
N PRO A 255 7.88 -4.70 5.35
CA PRO A 255 6.55 -4.78 5.97
C PRO A 255 5.44 -4.20 5.08
N ILE A 256 5.75 -3.30 4.14
CA ILE A 256 4.78 -2.73 3.19
C ILE A 256 4.17 -3.84 2.30
N ASP A 257 4.92 -4.88 1.97
CA ASP A 257 4.37 -6.01 1.21
C ASP A 257 3.32 -6.78 2.03
N VAL A 258 3.52 -6.91 3.34
CA VAL A 258 2.54 -7.52 4.26
C VAL A 258 1.28 -6.66 4.32
N VAL A 259 1.44 -5.34 4.49
CA VAL A 259 0.31 -4.39 4.51
C VAL A 259 -0.41 -4.37 3.16
N SER A 260 0.31 -4.34 2.05
CA SER A 260 -0.28 -4.37 0.70
C SER A 260 -1.07 -5.66 0.45
N PHE A 261 -0.52 -6.81 0.88
CA PHE A 261 -1.22 -8.07 0.78
C PHE A 261 -2.48 -8.08 1.67
N PHE A 262 -2.36 -7.63 2.91
CA PHE A 262 -3.47 -7.54 3.86
C PHE A 262 -4.63 -6.69 3.32
N LEU A 263 -4.32 -5.56 2.69
CA LEU A 263 -5.31 -4.58 2.23
C LEU A 263 -6.01 -4.95 0.92
N GLY A 264 -5.37 -5.71 0.03
CA GLY A 264 -5.89 -5.93 -1.34
C GLY A 264 -5.48 -7.25 -1.98
N GLY A 265 -4.95 -8.18 -1.18
CA GLY A 265 -4.57 -9.52 -1.62
C GLY A 265 -3.50 -9.53 -2.71
N ASP A 266 -3.56 -10.56 -3.55
CA ASP A 266 -2.58 -10.85 -4.61
C ASP A 266 -2.42 -9.70 -5.62
N GLU A 267 -3.52 -9.10 -6.07
CA GLU A 267 -3.46 -8.03 -7.07
C GLU A 267 -2.65 -6.84 -6.55
N PHE A 268 -2.92 -6.45 -5.31
CA PHE A 268 -2.31 -5.27 -4.72
C PHE A 268 -0.87 -5.49 -4.31
N TYR A 269 -0.59 -6.65 -3.70
CA TYR A 269 0.78 -7.11 -3.44
C TYR A 269 1.62 -7.11 -4.73
N ASN A 270 1.12 -7.69 -5.83
CA ASN A 270 1.87 -7.73 -7.09
C ASN A 270 2.07 -6.33 -7.69
N TYR A 271 1.08 -5.46 -7.58
CA TYR A 271 1.19 -4.06 -8.01
C TYR A 271 2.26 -3.30 -7.23
N THR A 272 2.19 -3.33 -5.88
CA THR A 272 3.17 -2.66 -5.01
C THR A 272 4.58 -3.19 -5.24
N ASN A 273 4.73 -4.52 -5.35
CA ASN A 273 6.00 -5.15 -5.67
C ASN A 273 6.60 -4.61 -6.96
N LYS A 274 5.85 -4.70 -8.06
CA LYS A 274 6.33 -4.23 -9.37
C LYS A 274 6.71 -2.76 -9.32
N LYS A 275 5.93 -1.94 -8.63
CA LYS A 275 6.19 -0.52 -8.45
C LYS A 275 7.46 -0.23 -7.67
N PHE A 276 7.60 -0.85 -6.50
CA PHE A 276 8.79 -0.75 -5.68
C PHE A 276 10.06 -1.07 -6.48
N LEU A 277 10.03 -2.12 -7.31
CA LEU A 277 11.18 -2.55 -8.10
C LEU A 277 11.53 -1.57 -9.21
N ASN A 278 10.53 -1.00 -9.86
CA ASN A 278 10.74 0.04 -10.85
C ASN A 278 11.37 1.30 -10.21
N GLU A 279 10.86 1.72 -9.05
CA GLU A 279 11.41 2.84 -8.29
C GLU A 279 12.83 2.54 -7.81
N LEU A 280 13.09 1.34 -7.29
CA LEU A 280 14.42 0.94 -6.84
C LEU A 280 15.43 0.94 -7.99
N LYS A 281 15.04 0.44 -9.16
CA LYS A 281 15.86 0.49 -10.38
C LYS A 281 16.15 1.92 -10.81
N PHE A 282 15.14 2.78 -10.74
CA PHE A 282 15.26 4.20 -11.05
C PHE A 282 16.21 4.90 -10.08
N ALA A 283 16.00 4.72 -8.77
CA ALA A 283 16.82 5.24 -7.69
C ALA A 283 18.29 4.85 -7.84
N ALA A 284 18.54 3.54 -8.05
CA ALA A 284 19.90 3.04 -8.26
C ALA A 284 20.55 3.68 -9.50
N THR A 285 19.80 3.84 -10.59
CA THR A 285 20.31 4.50 -11.80
C THR A 285 20.66 5.97 -11.54
N LEU A 286 19.81 6.68 -10.81
CA LEU A 286 20.03 8.09 -10.46
C LEU A 286 21.27 8.25 -9.57
N LYS A 287 21.39 7.42 -8.53
CA LYS A 287 22.53 7.47 -7.61
C LYS A 287 23.84 7.08 -8.30
N ILE A 288 23.84 6.09 -9.20
CA ILE A 288 25.00 5.77 -10.05
C ILE A 288 25.44 6.98 -10.89
N ASN A 289 24.48 7.69 -11.50
CA ASN A 289 24.80 8.86 -12.31
C ASN A 289 25.37 10.00 -11.45
N GLU A 290 24.80 10.24 -10.27
CA GLU A 290 25.31 11.19 -9.28
C GLU A 290 26.77 10.87 -8.91
N ILE A 291 27.05 9.62 -8.54
CA ILE A 291 28.40 9.15 -8.23
C ILE A 291 29.36 9.41 -9.40
N ASN A 292 28.95 9.09 -10.63
CA ASN A 292 29.78 9.30 -11.83
C ASN A 292 30.07 10.78 -12.12
N VAL A 293 29.12 11.68 -11.80
CA VAL A 293 29.30 13.14 -11.95
C VAL A 293 30.23 13.70 -10.88
N LEU A 294 30.13 13.21 -9.64
CA LEU A 294 30.92 13.71 -8.51
C LEU A 294 32.35 13.16 -8.50
N ARG A 295 32.56 11.93 -9.01
CA ARG A 295 33.84 11.21 -9.02
C ARG A 295 35.06 12.01 -9.47
N PRO A 296 35.03 12.85 -10.53
CA PRO A 296 36.20 13.62 -10.95
C PRO A 296 36.72 14.61 -9.90
N ASN A 297 35.87 14.97 -8.93
CA ASN A 297 36.18 15.95 -7.88
C ASN A 297 36.46 15.30 -6.51
N MET A 298 36.43 13.97 -6.41
CA MET A 298 36.64 13.24 -5.17
C MET A 298 38.13 12.95 -4.92
N GLY A 299 38.53 12.90 -3.65
CA GLY A 299 39.85 12.40 -3.25
C GLY A 299 40.00 10.91 -3.56
N THR A 300 41.23 10.44 -3.80
CA THR A 300 41.52 9.06 -4.21
C THR A 300 40.96 8.00 -3.25
N ASP A 301 40.94 8.29 -1.96
CA ASP A 301 40.43 7.37 -0.94
C ASP A 301 38.90 7.21 -1.08
N CYS A 302 38.16 8.31 -1.18
CA CYS A 302 36.71 8.30 -1.39
C CYS A 302 36.28 7.63 -2.71
N VAL A 303 37.08 7.78 -3.79
CA VAL A 303 36.77 7.17 -5.09
C VAL A 303 36.60 5.64 -4.98
N GLY A 304 37.40 4.97 -4.15
CA GLY A 304 37.30 3.52 -3.96
C GLY A 304 35.96 3.10 -3.33
N HIS A 305 35.54 3.77 -2.27
CA HIS A 305 34.27 3.47 -1.59
C HIS A 305 33.07 3.73 -2.50
N TYR A 306 33.10 4.82 -3.27
CA TYR A 306 32.06 5.15 -4.24
C TYR A 306 32.03 4.20 -5.45
N GLN A 307 33.16 3.63 -5.87
CA GLN A 307 33.20 2.58 -6.90
C GLN A 307 32.58 1.28 -6.41
N GLU A 308 32.82 0.91 -5.15
CA GLU A 308 32.20 -0.26 -4.54
C GLU A 308 30.68 -0.09 -4.44
N LEU A 309 30.23 1.08 -3.95
CA LEU A 309 28.81 1.42 -3.92
C LEU A 309 28.17 1.40 -5.31
N GLU A 310 28.83 1.96 -6.33
CA GLU A 310 28.36 1.87 -7.72
C GLU A 310 28.20 0.41 -8.19
N GLY A 311 29.12 -0.47 -7.81
CA GLY A 311 29.03 -1.90 -8.10
C GLY A 311 27.76 -2.54 -7.50
N MET A 312 27.50 -2.26 -6.22
CA MET A 312 26.31 -2.72 -5.50
C MET A 312 25.02 -2.18 -6.14
N LEU A 313 24.97 -0.88 -6.44
CA LEU A 313 23.81 -0.25 -7.09
C LEU A 313 23.55 -0.82 -8.50
N ASN A 314 24.59 -1.17 -9.25
CA ASN A 314 24.44 -1.86 -10.54
C ASN A 314 23.86 -3.28 -10.39
N ALA A 315 24.26 -4.00 -9.33
CA ALA A 315 23.67 -5.29 -9.00
C ALA A 315 22.18 -5.16 -8.65
N ILE A 316 21.83 -4.20 -7.77
CA ILE A 316 20.43 -3.86 -7.41
C ILE A 316 19.61 -3.57 -8.66
N LYS A 317 20.09 -2.68 -9.53
CA LYS A 317 19.44 -2.32 -10.80
C LYS A 317 19.19 -3.54 -11.70
N THR A 318 20.13 -4.47 -11.74
CA THR A 318 20.04 -5.70 -12.56
C THR A 318 19.03 -6.68 -11.98
N LEU A 319 19.08 -6.89 -10.66
CA LEU A 319 18.15 -7.76 -9.95
C LEU A 319 16.72 -7.20 -10.02
N ALA A 320 16.54 -5.90 -9.81
CA ALA A 320 15.25 -5.21 -9.90
C ALA A 320 14.60 -5.27 -11.30
N ALA A 321 15.39 -5.49 -12.36
CA ALA A 321 14.88 -5.62 -13.71
C ALA A 321 14.31 -7.02 -14.02
N GLN A 322 14.59 -8.02 -13.20
CA GLN A 322 14.07 -9.38 -13.37
C GLN A 322 12.77 -9.49 -12.58
N ASP A 323 11.63 -9.58 -13.28
CA ASP A 323 10.30 -9.76 -12.66
C ASP A 323 10.34 -11.04 -11.79
N TYR A 324 10.30 -10.87 -10.47
CA TYR A 324 10.73 -11.88 -9.50
C TYR A 324 9.77 -13.07 -9.49
N ARG A 325 10.24 -14.23 -9.92
CA ARG A 325 9.50 -15.51 -9.79
C ARG A 325 10.19 -16.53 -8.90
N ASN A 326 11.32 -16.19 -8.27
CA ASN A 326 12.08 -17.13 -7.47
C ASN A 326 12.61 -16.50 -6.17
N GLN A 327 12.69 -17.31 -5.11
CA GLN A 327 13.11 -16.90 -3.78
C GLN A 327 14.56 -16.42 -3.70
N ALA A 328 15.46 -17.05 -4.47
CA ALA A 328 16.89 -16.78 -4.42
C ALA A 328 17.22 -15.36 -4.90
N SER A 329 16.66 -14.93 -6.03
CA SER A 329 16.87 -13.59 -6.61
C SER A 329 16.45 -12.48 -5.65
N MET A 330 15.44 -12.72 -4.83
CA MET A 330 14.88 -11.75 -3.90
C MET A 330 15.70 -11.65 -2.61
N LEU A 331 16.19 -12.78 -2.09
CA LEU A 331 17.17 -12.78 -1.00
C LEU A 331 18.43 -12.04 -1.43
N SER A 332 18.92 -12.30 -2.65
CA SER A 332 20.07 -11.56 -3.21
C SER A 332 19.79 -10.07 -3.37
N LEU A 333 18.59 -9.66 -3.79
CA LEU A 333 18.25 -8.24 -3.86
C LEU A 333 18.30 -7.59 -2.47
N ASN A 334 17.65 -8.22 -1.48
CA ASN A 334 17.59 -7.68 -0.13
C ASN A 334 18.97 -7.57 0.51
N GLU A 335 19.81 -8.58 0.33
CA GLU A 335 21.21 -8.55 0.77
C GLU A 335 21.97 -7.40 0.12
N MET A 336 21.86 -7.23 -1.20
CA MET A 336 22.49 -6.11 -1.91
C MET A 336 21.96 -4.74 -1.46
N ILE A 337 20.67 -4.61 -1.17
CA ILE A 337 20.12 -3.38 -0.60
C ILE A 337 20.77 -3.12 0.76
N LYS A 338 20.73 -4.08 1.69
CA LYS A 338 21.31 -3.94 3.04
C LYS A 338 22.80 -3.58 2.99
N GLU A 339 23.57 -4.26 2.16
CA GLU A 339 25.00 -3.96 1.95
C GLU A 339 25.22 -2.56 1.39
N SER A 340 24.43 -2.14 0.39
CA SER A 340 24.54 -0.80 -0.19
C SER A 340 24.22 0.31 0.81
N VAL A 341 23.25 0.10 1.70
CA VAL A 341 22.92 1.04 2.78
C VAL A 341 24.08 1.15 3.75
N SER A 342 24.62 0.00 4.19
CA SER A 342 25.77 -0.04 5.10
C SER A 342 26.99 0.66 4.48
N LYS A 343 27.26 0.41 3.19
CA LYS A 343 28.38 1.02 2.49
C LYS A 343 28.20 2.52 2.33
N TYR A 344 26.99 2.99 2.05
CA TYR A 344 26.72 4.42 1.97
C TYR A 344 26.92 5.12 3.32
N LYS A 345 26.51 4.48 4.41
CA LYS A 345 26.76 5.01 5.76
C LYS A 345 28.25 5.08 6.08
N GLU A 346 29.03 4.06 5.71
CA GLU A 346 30.49 4.03 5.87
C GLU A 346 31.16 5.20 5.13
N ILE A 347 30.73 5.50 3.91
CA ILE A 347 31.21 6.66 3.14
C ILE A 347 31.00 7.97 3.91
N GLY A 348 29.82 8.15 4.50
CA GLY A 348 29.53 9.32 5.34
C GLY A 348 30.39 9.38 6.61
N ASP A 349 30.55 8.24 7.30
CA ASP A 349 31.38 8.12 8.51
C ASP A 349 32.87 8.41 8.24
N GLU A 350 33.35 8.12 7.02
CA GLU A 350 34.71 8.44 6.57
C GLU A 350 34.88 9.87 6.05
N GLY A 351 33.79 10.66 6.00
CA GLY A 351 33.81 12.06 5.58
C GLY A 351 33.94 12.26 4.06
N CYS A 352 33.43 11.30 3.28
CA CYS A 352 33.46 11.33 1.83
C CYS A 352 32.19 11.91 1.18
N ASP A 353 31.20 12.32 1.98
CA ASP A 353 29.94 12.93 1.55
C ASP A 353 30.03 14.43 1.19
#